data_AF-A0ABD2PNS2-F1
#
_entry.id   AF-A0ABD2PNS2-F1
#
_cell.length_a   1.000
_cell.length_b   1.000
_cell.length_c   1.000
_cell.angle_alpha   90.00
_cell.angle_beta   90.00
_cell.angle_gamma   90.00
#
_symmetry.space_group_name_H-M   'P 1'
#
loop_
_entity.id
_entity.type
_entity.pdbx_description
1 polymer ?
#
loop_
_entity_poly.entity_id
_entity_poly.type
_entity_poly.pdbx_seq_one_letter_code
_entity_poly.pdbx_strand_id
1 'polypeptide(L)'
;MEDVRMLPRSKNATMKINHCIPNDERPTDYSCVCEEPSYEDENISFPNCLRQSNPCDKELCVNGVCVSKGRTSSTCICEKGWEGAMCTEQVESWSPWSSCLPSCGEKRQRNRTRSYYSRESIYNSLNQKRLLTQVQLCPARPASSCPSDLDQYPDNDINALLLFNLALASAIVLVLIALIVRTFV
;
A
#
# COMPACT_ATOMS: atom_id res chain seq x y z
N MET A 1 -22.92 16.16 45.73
CA MET A 1 -21.68 15.50 46.19
C MET A 1 -21.60 14.20 45.43
N GLU A 2 -21.02 14.25 44.23
CA GLU A 2 -20.83 13.06 43.41
C GLU A 2 -19.54 12.37 43.83
N ASP A 3 -19.69 11.08 44.07
CA ASP A 3 -18.73 10.15 44.62
C ASP A 3 -17.57 9.95 43.62
N VAL A 4 -16.43 10.60 43.89
CA VAL A 4 -15.18 10.35 43.17
C VAL A 4 -14.74 8.93 43.54
N ARG A 5 -15.18 7.96 42.74
CA ARG A 5 -14.76 6.56 42.87
C ARG A 5 -13.25 6.48 42.71
N MET A 6 -12.54 6.50 43.83
CA MET A 6 -11.11 6.20 43.88
C MET A 6 -10.93 4.75 43.41
N LEU A 7 -10.29 4.57 42.25
CA LEU A 7 -9.89 3.24 41.79
C LEU A 7 -8.81 2.67 42.74
N PRO A 8 -8.85 1.36 43.03
CA PRO A 8 -8.04 0.77 44.08
C PRO A 8 -6.54 0.88 43.79
N ARG A 9 -5.77 1.18 44.84
CA ARG A 9 -4.30 1.25 44.84
C ARG A 9 -3.72 -0.15 44.57
N SER A 10 -3.21 -0.37 43.36
CA SER A 10 -2.53 -1.61 42.97
C SER A 10 -1.23 -1.78 43.77
N LYS A 11 -1.02 -2.97 44.37
CA LYS A 11 0.22 -3.38 45.03
C LYS A 11 1.22 -4.02 44.05
N ASN A 12 1.32 -3.51 42.83
CA ASN A 12 2.26 -4.03 41.83
C ASN A 12 3.04 -2.87 41.20
N ALA A 13 4.32 -2.72 41.55
CA ALA A 13 5.16 -1.56 41.26
C ALA A 13 5.55 -1.38 39.77
N THR A 14 4.92 -2.12 38.86
CA THR A 14 5.13 -2.03 37.41
C THR A 14 3.85 -1.65 36.65
N MET A 15 2.72 -1.49 37.33
CA MET A 15 1.45 -1.13 36.68
C MET A 15 1.26 0.39 36.74
N LYS A 16 1.60 1.07 35.65
CA LYS A 16 1.27 2.49 35.48
C LYS A 16 -0.24 2.63 35.31
N ILE A 17 -0.86 3.44 36.16
CA ILE A 17 -2.32 3.63 36.21
C ILE A 17 -2.62 5.13 36.30
N ASN A 18 -3.73 5.54 35.70
CA ASN A 18 -4.27 6.88 35.85
C ASN A 18 -4.43 7.19 37.35
N HIS A 19 -3.87 8.31 37.80
CA HIS A 19 -3.99 8.74 39.20
C HIS A 19 -4.03 10.26 39.28
N CYS A 20 -4.72 10.78 40.29
CA CYS A 20 -4.81 12.22 40.54
C CYS A 20 -4.12 12.58 41.85
N ILE A 21 -3.40 13.69 41.83
CA ILE A 21 -2.55 14.21 42.90
C ILE A 21 -3.23 15.48 43.43
N PRO A 22 -3.72 15.49 44.68
CA PRO A 22 -4.33 16.67 45.27
C PRO A 22 -3.30 17.77 45.52
N ASN A 23 -3.75 19.03 45.51
CA ASN A 23 -2.93 20.17 45.86
C ASN A 23 -2.91 20.38 47.38
N ASP A 24 -1.73 20.34 47.98
CA ASP A 24 -1.56 20.46 49.44
C ASP A 24 -1.95 21.85 49.99
N GLU A 25 -1.86 22.91 49.17
CA GLU A 25 -2.22 24.29 49.57
C GLU A 25 -3.69 24.63 49.30
N ARG A 26 -4.33 23.92 48.37
CA ARG A 26 -5.72 24.14 47.96
C ARG A 26 -6.47 22.80 47.88
N PRO A 27 -7.20 22.39 48.93
CA PRO A 27 -7.84 21.07 49.02
C PRO A 27 -8.90 20.77 47.95
N THR A 28 -9.37 21.80 47.24
CA THR A 28 -10.33 21.67 46.11
C THR A 28 -9.64 21.55 44.75
N ASP A 29 -8.32 21.68 44.70
CA ASP A 29 -7.49 21.63 43.49
C ASP A 29 -6.70 20.32 43.45
N TYR A 30 -6.54 19.76 42.26
CA TYR A 30 -5.83 18.51 42.02
C TYR A 30 -5.42 18.42 40.55
N SER A 31 -4.37 17.67 40.24
CA SER A 31 -3.97 17.36 38.86
C SER A 31 -4.04 15.86 38.62
N CYS A 32 -4.22 15.43 37.37
CA CYS A 32 -4.22 14.01 37.03
C CYS A 32 -3.04 13.67 36.13
N VAL A 33 -2.41 12.53 36.41
CA VAL A 33 -1.40 11.90 35.57
C VAL A 33 -2.06 10.73 34.86
N CYS A 34 -2.16 10.84 33.54
CA CYS A 34 -2.79 9.83 32.69
C CYS A 34 -1.73 8.93 32.06
N GLU A 35 -2.02 7.64 32.01
CA GLU A 35 -1.20 6.65 31.32
C GLU A 35 -1.84 6.30 29.97
N GLU A 36 -1.02 6.20 28.91
CA GLU A 36 -1.50 5.79 27.59
C GLU A 36 -2.27 4.44 27.68
N PRO A 37 -3.43 4.30 27.02
CA PRO A 37 -3.99 5.19 26.00
C PRO A 37 -4.91 6.28 26.56
N SER A 38 -4.87 6.63 27.84
CA SER A 38 -5.76 7.64 28.43
C SER A 38 -5.12 9.03 28.42
N TYR A 39 -5.93 10.06 28.21
CA TYR A 39 -5.55 11.46 28.19
C TYR A 39 -6.65 12.30 28.85
N GLU A 40 -6.34 13.55 29.13
CA GLU A 40 -7.32 14.50 29.65
C GLU A 40 -8.37 14.80 28.58
N ASP A 41 -9.64 14.74 28.97
CA ASP A 41 -10.75 15.18 28.12
C ASP A 41 -10.98 16.68 28.30
N GLU A 42 -10.57 17.47 27.31
CA GLU A 42 -10.70 18.93 27.29
C GLU A 42 -12.16 19.40 27.26
N ASN A 43 -13.13 18.52 26.95
CA ASN A 43 -14.55 18.87 27.01
C ASN A 43 -15.12 18.83 28.43
N ILE A 44 -14.33 18.35 29.41
CA ILE A 44 -14.73 18.24 30.80
C ILE A 44 -13.94 19.29 31.60
N SER A 45 -14.65 20.10 32.38
CA SER A 45 -14.11 21.29 33.04
C SER A 45 -13.19 21.00 34.25
N PHE A 46 -12.89 19.73 34.55
CA PHE A 46 -12.07 19.33 35.69
C PHE A 46 -10.99 18.33 35.26
N PRO A 47 -9.82 18.31 35.93
CA PRO A 47 -8.74 17.40 35.60
C PRO A 47 -9.21 15.93 35.66
N ASN A 48 -8.96 15.20 34.58
CA ASN A 48 -9.46 13.84 34.38
C ASN A 48 -8.56 13.03 33.43
N CYS A 49 -8.82 11.72 33.30
CA CYS A 49 -8.15 10.84 32.34
C CYS A 49 -9.18 10.00 31.57
N LEU A 50 -10.29 10.62 31.15
CA LEU A 50 -11.44 9.92 30.59
C LEU A 50 -11.38 9.76 29.06
N ARG A 51 -10.61 10.61 28.37
CA ARG A 51 -10.41 10.49 26.93
C ARG A 51 -9.46 9.34 26.63
N GLN A 52 -9.85 8.44 25.73
CA GLN A 52 -8.95 7.40 25.23
C GLN A 52 -8.38 7.82 23.87
N SER A 53 -7.08 7.61 23.62
CA SER A 53 -6.54 7.76 22.27
C SER A 53 -7.24 6.77 21.38
N ASN A 54 -7.84 7.31 20.34
CA ASN A 54 -8.15 6.56 19.16
C ASN A 54 -6.86 6.40 18.34
N PRO A 55 -6.57 5.22 17.76
CA PRO A 55 -5.50 5.08 16.77
C PRO A 55 -5.54 6.16 15.67
N CYS A 56 -6.74 6.65 15.32
CA CYS A 56 -6.91 7.75 14.38
C CYS A 56 -6.48 9.13 14.89
N ASP A 57 -6.31 9.34 16.20
CA ASP A 57 -5.81 10.62 16.74
C ASP A 57 -4.36 10.88 16.32
N LYS A 58 -3.60 9.82 16.00
CA LYS A 58 -2.20 9.88 15.56
C LYS A 58 -2.02 9.62 14.06
N GLU A 59 -3.10 9.37 13.32
CA GLU A 59 -3.09 9.02 11.89
C GLU A 59 -3.59 10.18 11.03
N LEU A 60 -2.85 10.52 9.98
CA LEU A 60 -3.22 11.60 9.05
C LEU A 60 -3.62 11.01 7.70
N CYS A 61 -4.90 11.16 7.35
CA CYS A 61 -5.44 10.81 6.03
C CYS A 61 -5.77 12.11 5.28
N VAL A 62 -4.95 12.51 4.31
CA VAL A 62 -5.08 13.82 3.65
C VAL A 62 -6.32 13.87 2.75
N ASN A 63 -6.49 12.86 1.89
CA ASN A 63 -7.66 12.72 1.02
C ASN A 63 -8.36 11.39 1.29
N GLY A 64 -8.83 11.24 2.53
CA GLY A 64 -9.42 9.99 3.00
C GLY A 64 -9.97 10.09 4.41
N VAL A 65 -10.52 8.97 4.87
CA VAL A 65 -11.06 8.84 6.22
C VAL A 65 -10.21 7.85 6.99
N CYS A 66 -9.80 8.22 8.21
CA CYS A 66 -9.16 7.26 9.11
C CYS A 66 -10.19 6.32 9.71
N VAL A 67 -9.87 5.03 9.70
CA VAL A 67 -10.64 4.01 10.42
C VAL A 67 -9.74 3.25 11.38
N SER A 68 -10.19 3.11 12.62
CA SER A 68 -9.52 2.30 13.63
C SER A 68 -9.71 0.81 13.35
N LYS A 69 -8.61 0.06 13.30
CA LYS A 69 -8.56 -1.40 13.29
C LYS A 69 -8.20 -1.90 14.69
N GLY A 70 -9.22 -2.18 15.49
CA GLY A 70 -9.04 -2.59 16.89
C GLY A 70 -8.56 -1.44 17.78
N ARG A 71 -7.80 -1.76 18.83
CA ARG A 71 -7.40 -0.79 19.87
C ARG A 71 -6.13 -0.02 19.57
N THR A 72 -5.27 -0.53 18.70
CA THR A 72 -3.89 -0.01 18.54
C THR A 72 -3.52 0.34 17.11
N SER A 73 -4.34 -0.01 16.13
CA SER A 73 -4.01 0.23 14.72
C SER A 73 -5.09 1.04 14.01
N SER A 74 -4.67 1.81 13.02
CA SER A 74 -5.47 2.65 12.14
C SER A 74 -5.15 2.32 10.69
N THR A 75 -6.03 2.70 9.78
CA THR A 75 -5.71 2.73 8.36
C THR A 75 -6.49 3.85 7.69
N CYS A 76 -5.93 4.46 6.66
CA CYS A 76 -6.66 5.39 5.83
C CYS A 76 -7.44 4.64 4.74
N ILE A 77 -8.72 4.96 4.61
CA ILE A 77 -9.52 4.63 3.44
C ILE A 77 -9.49 5.84 2.52
N CYS A 78 -8.77 5.72 1.40
CA CYS A 78 -8.59 6.83 0.47
C CYS A 78 -9.83 7.08 -0.40
N GLU A 79 -10.06 8.36 -0.69
CA GLU A 79 -11.06 8.79 -1.65
C GLU A 79 -10.69 8.39 -3.09
N LYS A 80 -11.68 8.45 -3.99
CA LYS A 80 -11.46 8.11 -5.39
C LYS A 80 -10.40 9.04 -6.00
N GLY A 81 -9.36 8.45 -6.60
CA GLY A 81 -8.26 9.19 -7.20
C GLY A 81 -7.08 9.44 -6.26
N TRP A 82 -7.11 8.88 -5.05
CA TRP A 82 -6.02 8.97 -4.08
C TRP A 82 -5.62 7.60 -3.55
N GLU A 83 -4.33 7.43 -3.29
CA GLU A 83 -3.75 6.22 -2.71
C GLU A 83 -2.55 6.55 -1.80
N GLY A 84 -1.91 5.49 -1.28
CA GLY A 84 -0.82 5.58 -0.32
C GLY A 84 -1.32 5.49 1.12
N ALA A 85 -0.39 5.28 2.07
CA ALA A 85 -0.73 5.08 3.48
C ALA A 85 -1.50 6.27 4.09
N MET A 86 -1.22 7.49 3.62
CA MET A 86 -1.84 8.75 4.08
C MET A 86 -2.76 9.38 3.02
N CYS A 87 -3.07 8.68 1.93
CA CYS A 87 -3.89 9.19 0.82
C CYS A 87 -3.36 10.48 0.17
N THR A 88 -2.04 10.55 -0.02
CA THR A 88 -1.33 11.71 -0.60
C THR A 88 -0.91 11.48 -2.05
N GLU A 89 -1.03 10.25 -2.55
CA GLU A 89 -0.61 9.91 -3.91
C GLU A 89 -1.80 10.05 -4.85
N GLN A 90 -1.77 11.07 -5.72
CA GLN A 90 -2.82 11.27 -6.71
C GLN A 90 -2.68 10.23 -7.83
N VAL A 91 -3.75 9.47 -8.05
CA VAL A 91 -3.84 8.44 -9.08
C VAL A 91 -4.97 8.77 -10.06
N GLU A 92 -4.74 8.47 -11.33
CA GLU A 92 -5.80 8.57 -12.32
C GLU A 92 -6.79 7.42 -12.22
N SER A 93 -7.93 7.59 -12.87
CA SER A 93 -8.90 6.52 -13.01
C SER A 93 -8.32 5.38 -13.86
N TRP A 94 -8.71 4.16 -13.53
CA TRP A 94 -8.41 3.00 -14.36
C TRP A 94 -9.02 3.13 -15.75
N SER A 95 -8.25 2.70 -16.75
CA SER A 95 -8.79 2.37 -18.06
C SER A 95 -9.86 1.27 -17.93
N PRO A 96 -10.75 1.12 -18.93
CA PRO A 96 -11.51 -0.10 -19.10
C PRO A 96 -10.58 -1.32 -19.16
N TRP A 97 -11.10 -2.48 -18.76
CA TRP A 97 -10.40 -3.74 -18.98
C TRP A 97 -10.29 -4.03 -20.47
N SER A 98 -9.14 -4.55 -20.89
CA SER A 98 -8.95 -5.13 -22.21
C SER A 98 -9.86 -6.36 -22.39
N SER A 99 -10.01 -6.77 -23.65
CA SER A 99 -10.51 -8.10 -23.97
C SER A 99 -9.61 -9.18 -23.36
N CYS A 100 -10.20 -10.32 -23.01
CA CYS A 100 -9.49 -11.48 -22.51
C CYS A 100 -8.71 -12.17 -23.64
N LEU A 101 -7.41 -12.30 -23.49
CA LEU A 101 -6.48 -12.93 -24.42
C LEU A 101 -5.79 -14.15 -23.78
N PRO A 102 -5.52 -15.23 -24.55
CA PRO A 102 -6.10 -15.50 -25.87
C PRO A 102 -7.64 -15.51 -25.83
N SER A 103 -8.29 -15.43 -27.00
CA SER A 103 -9.75 -15.29 -27.06
C SER A 103 -10.52 -16.51 -26.57
N CYS A 104 -9.83 -17.66 -26.39
CA CYS A 104 -10.32 -18.85 -25.74
C CYS A 104 -9.21 -19.63 -25.00
N GLY A 105 -9.56 -20.75 -24.35
CA GLY A 105 -8.66 -21.51 -23.47
C GLY A 105 -8.89 -21.25 -21.99
N GLU A 106 -8.09 -21.90 -21.14
CA GLU A 106 -8.28 -21.89 -19.67
C GLU A 106 -7.54 -20.75 -18.96
N LYS A 107 -6.35 -20.37 -19.43
CA LYS A 107 -5.46 -19.40 -18.77
C LYS A 107 -5.51 -18.03 -19.43
N ARG A 108 -6.72 -17.57 -19.72
CA ARG A 108 -6.94 -16.28 -20.38
C ARG A 108 -6.76 -15.14 -19.38
N GLN A 109 -6.23 -14.02 -19.85
CA GLN A 109 -6.00 -12.85 -19.03
C GLN A 109 -6.47 -11.59 -19.72
N ARG A 110 -6.86 -10.61 -18.93
CA ARG A 110 -7.11 -9.25 -19.37
C ARG A 110 -6.29 -8.30 -18.52
N ASN A 111 -5.99 -7.14 -19.09
CA ASN A 111 -5.24 -6.10 -18.40
C ASN A 111 -6.01 -4.77 -18.41
N ARG A 112 -5.69 -3.92 -17.46
CA ARG A 112 -6.08 -2.51 -17.46
C ARG A 112 -4.94 -1.70 -16.90
N THR A 113 -4.93 -0.41 -17.21
CA THR A 113 -3.85 0.47 -16.79
C THR A 113 -4.40 1.73 -16.14
N ARG A 114 -3.57 2.35 -15.30
CA ARG A 114 -3.77 3.72 -14.82
C ARG A 114 -2.42 4.37 -14.64
N SER A 115 -2.39 5.69 -14.63
CA SER A 115 -1.20 6.45 -14.28
C SER A 115 -1.26 6.98 -12.84
N TYR A 116 -0.09 7.21 -12.28
CA TYR A 116 0.10 7.86 -11.00
C TYR A 116 1.37 8.70 -11.03
N TYR A 117 1.45 9.72 -10.17
CA TYR A 117 2.68 10.48 -9.99
C TYR A 117 3.60 9.73 -9.02
N SER A 118 4.85 9.48 -9.43
CA SER A 118 5.81 8.90 -8.49
C SER A 118 6.11 9.88 -7.36
N ARG A 119 6.43 9.36 -6.17
CA ARG A 119 6.84 10.19 -5.02
C ARG A 119 7.97 11.17 -5.39
N GLU A 120 8.94 10.70 -6.17
CA GLU A 120 10.05 11.51 -6.70
C GLU A 120 9.56 12.65 -7.60
N SER A 121 8.58 12.37 -8.48
CA SER A 121 8.01 13.38 -9.37
C SER A 121 7.28 14.48 -8.61
N ILE A 122 6.56 14.13 -7.54
CA ILE A 122 5.82 15.10 -6.73
C ILE A 122 6.82 15.99 -5.98
N TYR A 123 7.82 15.39 -5.33
CA TYR A 123 8.83 16.14 -4.58
C TYR A 123 9.66 17.07 -5.46
N ASN A 124 10.08 16.61 -6.64
CA ASN A 124 10.89 17.40 -7.57
C ASN A 124 10.07 18.24 -8.55
N SER A 125 8.73 18.29 -8.42
CA SER A 125 7.84 19.04 -9.33
C SER A 125 8.01 18.70 -10.82
N LEU A 126 8.37 17.45 -11.13
CA LEU A 126 8.69 17.00 -12.50
C LEU A 126 7.46 16.64 -13.33
N ASN A 127 6.28 16.52 -12.71
CA ASN A 127 5.01 16.10 -13.35
C ASN A 127 5.11 14.81 -14.20
N GLN A 128 6.04 13.92 -13.88
CA GLN A 128 6.22 12.65 -14.55
C GLN A 128 5.24 11.59 -14.00
N LYS A 129 4.46 11.03 -14.91
CA LYS A 129 3.52 9.94 -14.60
C LYS A 129 4.17 8.58 -14.85
N ARG A 130 3.95 7.63 -13.95
CA ARG A 130 4.24 6.21 -14.15
C ARG A 130 2.96 5.47 -14.47
N LEU A 131 3.08 4.38 -15.22
CA LEU A 131 1.96 3.50 -15.60
C LEU A 131 1.94 2.28 -14.69
N LEU A 132 0.78 1.95 -14.16
CA LEU A 132 0.53 0.75 -13.39
C LEU A 132 -0.45 -0.15 -14.14
N THR A 133 -0.09 -1.41 -14.30
CA THR A 133 -0.88 -2.41 -15.03
C THR A 133 -1.43 -3.44 -14.05
N GLN A 134 -2.74 -3.67 -14.11
CA GLN A 134 -3.38 -4.76 -13.38
C GLN A 134 -3.74 -5.87 -14.35
N VAL A 135 -3.52 -7.12 -13.94
CA VAL A 135 -3.88 -8.31 -14.68
C VAL A 135 -4.91 -9.10 -13.90
N GLN A 136 -5.90 -9.65 -14.60
CA GLN A 136 -6.91 -10.52 -14.02
C GLN A 136 -7.11 -11.76 -14.91
N LEU A 137 -7.24 -12.93 -14.27
CA LEU A 137 -7.65 -14.15 -14.95
C LEU A 137 -9.10 -14.03 -15.42
N CYS A 138 -9.35 -14.49 -16.64
CA CYS A 138 -10.68 -14.58 -17.20
C CYS A 138 -11.25 -15.99 -17.03
N PRO A 139 -12.58 -16.15 -17.06
CA PRO A 139 -13.19 -17.46 -17.13
C PRO A 139 -12.66 -18.27 -18.33
N ALA A 140 -12.49 -19.57 -18.10
CA ALA A 140 -12.13 -20.50 -19.16
C ALA A 140 -13.20 -20.46 -20.25
N ARG A 141 -12.75 -20.48 -21.51
CA ARG A 141 -13.65 -20.57 -22.66
C ARG A 141 -13.33 -21.84 -23.45
N PRO A 142 -14.24 -22.82 -23.47
CA PRO A 142 -13.98 -24.14 -24.05
C PRO A 142 -13.78 -24.06 -25.56
N ALA A 143 -13.08 -25.06 -26.09
CA ALA A 143 -12.74 -25.18 -27.51
C ALA A 143 -13.96 -25.05 -28.44
N SER A 144 -15.11 -25.60 -28.04
CA SER A 144 -16.37 -25.53 -28.78
C SER A 144 -16.91 -24.10 -29.00
N SER A 145 -16.45 -23.14 -28.19
CA SER A 145 -16.84 -21.74 -28.26
C SER A 145 -15.73 -20.83 -28.78
N CYS A 146 -14.59 -21.41 -29.20
CA CYS A 146 -13.52 -20.68 -29.86
C CYS A 146 -13.95 -20.31 -31.30
N PRO A 147 -13.55 -19.13 -31.81
CA PRO A 147 -13.58 -18.87 -33.24
C PRO A 147 -12.73 -19.93 -33.97
N SER A 148 -13.26 -20.46 -35.07
CA SER A 148 -12.60 -21.47 -35.90
C SER A 148 -11.33 -20.96 -36.59
N ASP A 149 -11.14 -19.63 -36.64
CA ASP A 149 -10.13 -18.95 -37.45
C ASP A 149 -9.01 -18.28 -36.62
N LEU A 150 -8.76 -18.72 -35.39
CA LEU A 150 -7.58 -18.28 -34.62
C LEU A 150 -6.64 -19.46 -34.34
N ASP A 151 -6.27 -20.17 -35.41
CA ASP A 151 -4.88 -20.58 -35.50
C ASP A 151 -4.02 -19.31 -35.54
N GLN A 152 -2.97 -19.30 -34.72
CA GLN A 152 -1.90 -18.30 -34.70
C GLN A 152 -2.10 -17.06 -33.79
N TYR A 153 -2.20 -17.29 -32.48
CA TYR A 153 -1.27 -16.55 -31.62
C TYR A 153 0.04 -17.34 -31.67
N PRO A 154 1.11 -16.80 -32.28
CA PRO A 154 2.32 -17.58 -32.39
C PRO A 154 2.96 -17.69 -31.01
N ASP A 155 3.16 -18.91 -30.52
CA ASP A 155 4.24 -19.25 -29.58
C ASP A 155 5.63 -19.03 -30.23
N ASN A 156 5.78 -18.05 -31.15
CA ASN A 156 7.00 -17.80 -31.89
C ASN A 156 7.90 -16.75 -31.24
N ASP A 157 7.48 -16.06 -30.17
CA ASP A 157 8.37 -15.09 -29.50
C ASP A 157 9.53 -15.78 -28.76
N ILE A 158 9.30 -16.98 -28.21
CA ILE A 158 10.39 -17.74 -27.56
C ILE A 158 11.37 -18.27 -28.61
N ASN A 159 10.88 -18.80 -29.74
CA ASN A 159 11.71 -19.34 -30.81
C ASN A 159 12.48 -18.23 -31.56
N ALA A 160 11.87 -17.06 -31.80
CA ALA A 160 12.56 -15.93 -32.43
C ALA A 160 13.66 -15.36 -31.53
N LEU A 161 13.41 -15.23 -30.23
CA LEU A 161 14.41 -14.78 -29.27
C LEU A 161 15.55 -15.80 -29.12
N LEU A 162 15.26 -17.10 -29.10
CA LEU A 162 16.27 -18.16 -29.10
C LEU A 162 17.13 -18.16 -30.37
N LEU A 163 16.50 -18.02 -31.56
CA LEU A 163 17.21 -17.96 -32.83
C LEU A 163 18.11 -16.72 -32.91
N PHE A 164 17.63 -15.55 -32.45
CA PHE A 164 18.44 -14.33 -32.41
C PHE A 164 19.65 -14.48 -31.48
N ASN A 165 19.46 -15.09 -30.30
CA ASN A 165 20.56 -15.36 -29.36
C ASN A 165 21.59 -16.37 -29.92
N LEU A 166 21.15 -17.43 -30.61
CA LEU A 166 22.06 -18.38 -31.26
C LEU A 166 22.86 -17.72 -32.40
N ALA A 167 22.22 -16.87 -33.20
CA ALA A 167 22.89 -16.15 -34.29
C ALA A 167 23.92 -15.15 -33.77
N LEU A 168 23.64 -14.48 -32.64
CA LEU A 168 24.59 -13.57 -32.01
C LEU A 168 25.82 -14.31 -31.47
N ALA A 169 25.61 -15.47 -30.84
CA ALA A 169 26.69 -16.31 -30.32
C ALA A 169 27.62 -16.82 -31.43
N SER A 170 27.07 -17.28 -32.57
CA SER A 170 27.89 -17.78 -33.68
C SER A 170 28.72 -16.66 -34.34
N ALA A 171 28.17 -15.46 -34.48
CA ALA A 171 28.90 -14.30 -34.99
C ALA A 171 30.08 -13.91 -34.09
N ILE A 172 29.91 -13.95 -32.76
CA ILE A 172 30.99 -13.67 -31.80
C ILE A 172 32.11 -14.71 -31.94
N VAL A 173 31.78 -15.99 -32.06
CA VAL A 173 32.78 -17.06 -32.22
C VAL A 173 33.59 -16.87 -33.51
N LEU A 174 32.94 -16.51 -34.63
CA LEU A 174 33.64 -16.25 -35.88
C LEU A 174 34.58 -15.04 -35.82
N VAL A 175 34.16 -13.97 -35.14
CA VAL A 175 35.01 -12.79 -34.92
C VAL A 175 36.22 -13.16 -34.05
N LEU A 176 36.03 -13.93 -32.98
CA LEU A 176 37.12 -14.39 -32.13
C LEU A 176 38.10 -15.29 -32.89
N ILE A 177 37.60 -16.22 -33.70
CA ILE A 177 38.44 -17.07 -34.57
C ILE A 177 39.21 -16.21 -35.56
N ALA A 178 38.57 -15.22 -36.21
CA ALA A 178 39.23 -14.33 -37.15
C ALA A 178 40.32 -13.47 -36.48
N LEU A 179 40.08 -13.00 -35.25
CA LEU A 179 41.07 -12.27 -34.45
C LEU A 179 42.25 -13.18 -34.07
N ILE A 180 41.98 -14.40 -33.62
CA ILE A 180 43.01 -15.40 -33.31
C ILE A 180 43.85 -15.69 -34.57
N VAL A 181 43.22 -15.99 -35.70
CA VAL A 181 43.93 -16.25 -36.97
C VAL A 181 44.78 -15.05 -37.39
N ARG A 182 44.29 -13.81 -37.23
CA ARG A 182 45.06 -12.58 -37.48
C ARG A 182 46.22 -12.35 -36.51
N THR A 183 46.21 -12.96 -35.33
CA THR A 183 47.33 -12.88 -34.38
C THR A 183 48.40 -13.95 -34.60
N PHE A 184 48.08 -15.01 -35.36
CA PHE A 184 48.97 -16.15 -35.62
C PHE A 184 49.52 -16.18 -37.07
N VAL A 185 49.20 -15.18 -37.90
CA VAL A 185 49.78 -14.93 -39.24
C VAL A 185 50.52 -13.60 -39.20
#